data_AF-A0A0Q5C9A0-F1
#
_entry.id   AF-A0A0Q5C9A0-F1
#
_cell.length_a   1.000
_cell.length_b   1.000
_cell.length_c   1.000
_cell.angle_alpha   90.00
_cell.angle_beta   90.00
_cell.angle_gamma   90.00
#
_symmetry.space_group_name_H-M   'P 1'
#
loop_
_entity.id
_entity.type
_entity.pdbx_description
1 polymer ?
#
loop_
_entity_poly.entity_id
_entity_poly.type
_entity_poly.pdbx_seq_one_letter_code
_entity_poly.pdbx_strand_id
1 'polypeptide(L)'
;MTESHTSSTADWAEIVARGYADEAAPPLTPELLDTVRNALRGAGLDRPQADSLDAAAVARVNEALDAFELEINAVVGPRLAALPAGAPPSFVQRSEAGRPLRAFGGQ
;
A
#
# COMPACT_ATOMS: atom_id res chain seq x y z
N MET A 1 -13.82 8.00 -30.20
CA MET A 1 -14.30 7.80 -28.83
C MET A 1 -13.12 8.07 -27.92
N THR A 2 -12.94 9.32 -27.50
CA THR A 2 -11.96 9.67 -26.47
C THR A 2 -12.68 9.48 -25.15
N GLU A 3 -12.42 8.36 -24.51
CA GLU A 3 -13.00 8.01 -23.23
C GLU A 3 -12.72 9.12 -22.24
N SER A 4 -13.82 9.65 -21.71
CA SER A 4 -13.88 10.60 -20.62
C SER A 4 -13.01 10.13 -19.47
N HIS A 5 -11.81 10.72 -19.31
CA HIS A 5 -11.12 10.74 -18.03
C HIS A 5 -11.95 11.62 -17.10
N THR A 6 -12.97 11.00 -16.50
CA THR A 6 -13.73 11.56 -15.41
C THR A 6 -12.75 12.10 -14.38
N SER A 7 -12.74 13.43 -14.23
CA SER A 7 -12.51 14.07 -12.94
C SER A 7 -13.35 13.33 -11.90
N SER A 8 -12.73 12.41 -11.20
CA SER A 8 -13.22 11.85 -9.95
C SER A 8 -11.99 11.87 -9.09
N THR A 9 -12.01 12.74 -8.08
CA THR A 9 -11.13 12.69 -6.90
C THR A 9 -10.52 11.31 -6.78
N ALA A 10 -9.28 11.16 -7.24
CA ALA A 10 -8.65 9.85 -7.37
C ALA A 10 -8.86 9.11 -6.05
N ASP A 11 -9.47 7.92 -6.03
CA ASP A 11 -9.66 7.20 -4.77
C ASP A 11 -8.28 6.69 -4.36
N TRP A 12 -7.57 7.52 -3.58
CA TRP A 12 -6.18 7.26 -3.18
C TRP A 12 -6.09 5.93 -2.43
N ALA A 13 -7.13 5.58 -1.67
CA ALA A 13 -7.22 4.29 -0.98
C ALA A 13 -7.25 3.11 -1.96
N GLU A 14 -8.05 3.18 -3.03
CA GLU A 14 -8.09 2.15 -4.07
C GLU A 14 -6.75 2.04 -4.83
N ILE A 15 -6.15 3.18 -5.18
CA ILE A 15 -4.85 3.22 -5.87
C ILE A 15 -3.76 2.55 -5.03
N VAL A 16 -3.67 2.91 -3.74
CA VAL A 16 -2.70 2.32 -2.80
C VAL A 16 -3.01 0.85 -2.56
N ALA A 17 -4.27 0.49 -2.32
CA ALA A 17 -4.66 -0.90 -2.05
C ALA A 17 -4.33 -1.81 -3.24
N ARG A 18 -4.56 -1.35 -4.47
CA ARG A 18 -4.26 -2.13 -5.67
C ARG A 18 -2.76 -2.27 -5.90
N GLY A 19 -1.99 -1.20 -5.72
CA GLY A 19 -0.54 -1.26 -5.83
C GLY A 19 0.10 -2.13 -4.74
N TYR A 20 -0.43 -2.06 -3.52
CA TYR A 20 -0.02 -2.94 -2.43
C TYR A 20 -0.37 -4.41 -2.72
N ALA A 21 -1.54 -4.69 -3.29
CA ALA A 21 -1.94 -6.05 -3.67
C ALA A 21 -1.12 -6.64 -4.83
N ASP A 22 -0.68 -5.81 -5.77
CA ASP A 22 0.18 -6.22 -6.89
C ASP A 22 1.59 -6.61 -6.41
N GLU A 23 2.10 -5.86 -5.43
CA GLU A 23 3.42 -6.08 -4.81
C GLU A 23 3.39 -7.05 -3.62
N ALA A 24 2.21 -7.41 -3.12
CA ALA A 24 2.03 -8.34 -2.01
C ALA A 24 2.26 -9.79 -2.46
N ALA A 25 3.08 -10.53 -1.72
CA ALA A 25 3.28 -11.95 -1.92
C ALA A 25 3.00 -12.69 -0.60
N PRO A 26 1.99 -13.59 -0.52
CA PRO A 26 1.05 -14.06 -1.56
C PRO A 26 -0.04 -13.02 -1.96
N PRO A 27 -0.75 -13.23 -3.11
CA PRO A 27 -1.77 -12.31 -3.58
C PRO A 27 -2.93 -12.18 -2.58
N LEU A 28 -3.36 -10.94 -2.34
CA LEU A 28 -4.48 -10.65 -1.45
C LEU A 28 -5.80 -11.13 -2.07
N THR A 29 -6.64 -11.78 -1.25
CA THR A 29 -8.02 -12.09 -1.65
C THR A 29 -8.84 -10.79 -1.76
N PRO A 30 -9.94 -10.77 -2.52
CA PRO A 30 -10.80 -9.58 -2.62
C PRO A 30 -11.33 -9.10 -1.27
N GLU A 31 -11.55 -9.98 -0.30
CA GLU A 31 -11.96 -9.62 1.06
C GLU A 31 -10.85 -8.89 1.84
N LEU A 32 -9.60 -9.36 1.72
CA LEU A 32 -8.44 -8.68 2.30
C LEU A 32 -8.18 -7.34 1.63
N LEU A 33 -8.39 -7.26 0.31
CA LEU A 33 -8.28 -6.00 -0.43
C LEU A 33 -9.30 -4.96 0.04
N ASP A 34 -10.55 -5.38 0.30
CA ASP A 34 -11.58 -4.49 0.85
C ASP A 34 -11.22 -4.00 2.26
N THR A 35 -10.68 -4.91 3.09
CA THR A 35 -10.18 -4.59 4.43
C THR A 35 -9.07 -3.54 4.40
N VAL A 36 -8.08 -3.71 3.51
CA VAL A 36 -7.00 -2.74 3.30
C VAL A 36 -7.55 -1.40 2.82
N ARG A 37 -8.48 -1.39 1.86
CA ARG A 37 -9.13 -0.13 1.40
C ARG A 37 -9.80 0.60 2.56
N ASN A 38 -10.52 -0.11 3.42
CA ASN A 38 -11.21 0.49 4.56
C ASN A 38 -10.22 1.03 5.60
N ALA A 39 -9.12 0.30 5.87
CA ALA A 39 -8.04 0.75 6.74
C ALA A 39 -7.37 2.03 6.20
N LEU A 40 -7.11 2.10 4.89
CA LEU A 40 -6.55 3.28 4.23
C LEU A 40 -7.50 4.49 4.28
N ARG A 41 -8.81 4.28 4.10
CA ARG A 41 -9.82 5.33 4.28
C ARG A 41 -9.81 5.87 5.71
N GLY A 42 -9.76 4.97 6.71
CA GLY A 42 -9.60 5.34 8.12
C GLY A 42 -8.31 6.10 8.43
N ALA A 43 -7.23 5.82 7.70
CA ALA A 43 -5.95 6.53 7.80
C ALA A 43 -5.95 7.94 7.19
N GLY A 44 -7.04 8.33 6.51
CA GLY A 44 -7.23 9.67 5.95
C GLY A 44 -7.18 9.75 4.42
N LEU A 45 -7.16 8.62 3.71
CA LEU A 45 -7.20 8.58 2.23
C LEU A 45 -8.63 8.71 1.66
N ASP A 46 -9.63 8.85 2.53
CA ASP A 46 -11.01 9.13 2.15
C ASP A 46 -11.17 10.51 1.48
N ARG A 47 -10.28 11.46 1.78
CA ARG A 47 -10.32 12.80 1.20
C ARG A 47 -9.33 12.95 0.05
N PRO A 48 -9.69 13.69 -1.02
CA PRO A 48 -8.74 14.05 -2.05
C PRO A 48 -7.62 14.91 -1.46
N GLN A 49 -6.39 14.39 -1.50
CA GLN A 49 -5.20 15.14 -1.16
C GLN A 49 -4.91 16.13 -2.31
N ALA A 50 -4.65 17.40 -1.97
CA ALA A 50 -4.59 18.48 -2.94
C ALA A 50 -3.43 18.35 -3.96
N ASP A 51 -2.30 17.77 -3.54
CA ASP A 51 -1.08 17.71 -4.35
C ASP A 51 -0.21 16.47 -4.07
N SER A 52 -0.09 16.03 -2.82
CA SER A 52 0.69 14.84 -2.44
C SER A 52 0.32 14.37 -1.04
N LEU A 53 0.63 13.12 -0.72
CA LEU A 53 0.51 12.63 0.66
C LEU A 53 1.64 13.21 1.53
N ASP A 54 1.30 13.98 2.56
CA ASP A 54 2.27 14.40 3.58
C ASP A 54 2.94 13.21 4.27
N ALA A 55 4.16 13.39 4.76
CA ALA A 55 4.89 12.36 5.51
C ALA A 55 4.09 11.82 6.71
N ALA A 56 3.28 12.65 7.37
CA ALA A 56 2.40 12.22 8.45
C ALA A 56 1.24 11.34 7.97
N ALA A 57 0.70 11.59 6.76
CA ALA A 57 -0.30 10.74 6.16
C ALA A 57 0.32 9.41 5.68
N VAL A 58 1.55 9.44 5.15
CA VAL A 58 2.30 8.23 4.78
C VAL A 58 2.57 7.37 6.01
N ALA A 59 2.93 7.98 7.14
CA ALA A 59 3.10 7.27 8.41
C ALA A 59 1.79 6.58 8.84
N ARG A 60 0.66 7.29 8.83
CA ARG A 60 -0.65 6.71 9.18
C ARG A 60 -1.06 5.56 8.26
N VAL A 61 -0.78 5.67 6.96
CA VAL A 61 -0.99 4.56 6.01
C VAL A 61 -0.19 3.34 6.41
N ASN A 62 1.11 3.53 6.68
CA ASN A 62 1.98 2.43 7.05
C ASN A 62 1.60 1.81 8.40
N GLU A 63 1.12 2.61 9.36
CA GLU A 63 0.56 2.11 10.63
C GLU A 63 -0.71 1.29 10.41
N ALA A 64 -1.62 1.73 9.53
CA ALA A 64 -2.81 0.98 9.18
C ALA A 64 -2.48 -0.35 8.48
N LEU A 65 -1.47 -0.35 7.60
CA LEU A 65 -0.95 -1.57 6.98
C LEU A 65 -0.28 -2.50 8.03
N ASP A 66 0.45 -1.97 9.00
CA ASP A 66 1.06 -2.76 10.10
C ASP A 66 0.00 -3.42 10.98
N ALA A 67 -1.06 -2.68 11.34
CA ALA A 67 -2.18 -3.21 12.10
C ALA A 67 -2.91 -4.33 11.33
N PHE A 68 -3.09 -4.15 10.01
CA PHE A 68 -3.65 -5.17 9.14
C PHE A 68 -2.76 -6.43 9.06
N GLU A 69 -1.45 -6.27 8.84
CA GLU A 69 -0.46 -7.37 8.84
C GLU A 69 -0.49 -8.16 10.16
N LEU A 70 -0.61 -7.45 11.29
CA LEU A 70 -0.71 -8.05 12.62
C LEU A 70 -2.00 -8.87 12.78
N GLU A 71 -3.12 -8.35 12.26
CA GLU A 71 -4.43 -9.01 12.31
C GLU A 71 -4.44 -10.33 11.52
N ILE A 72 -3.86 -10.35 10.32
CA ILE A 72 -3.77 -11.56 9.49
C ILE A 72 -2.59 -12.48 9.85
N ASN A 73 -1.79 -12.08 10.84
CA ASN A 73 -0.56 -12.76 11.28
C ASN A 73 0.38 -13.13 10.11
N ALA A 74 0.46 -12.28 9.09
CA ALA A 74 1.23 -12.52 7.90
C ALA A 74 2.09 -11.29 7.58
N VAL A 75 3.36 -11.53 7.24
CA VAL A 75 4.25 -10.47 6.72
C VAL A 75 3.88 -10.28 5.27
N VAL A 76 3.14 -9.21 4.95
CA VAL A 76 2.71 -9.01 3.56
C VAL A 76 2.94 -7.58 3.14
N GLY A 77 3.82 -7.42 2.15
CA GLY A 77 3.82 -6.26 1.27
C GLY A 77 4.74 -5.09 1.64
N PRO A 78 5.01 -4.24 0.64
CA PRO A 78 5.89 -3.09 0.79
C PRO A 78 5.26 -1.97 1.61
N ARG A 79 6.10 -1.05 2.08
CA ARG A 79 5.65 0.20 2.72
C ARG A 79 5.43 1.29 1.67
N LEU A 80 4.40 2.10 1.86
CA LEU A 80 4.19 3.28 1.03
C LEU A 80 5.31 4.27 1.35
N ALA A 81 6.05 4.69 0.32
CA ALA A 81 7.12 5.68 0.45
C ALA A 81 6.66 7.09 0.03
N ALA A 82 5.94 7.17 -1.08
CA ALA A 82 5.38 8.43 -1.57
C ALA A 82 4.16 8.16 -2.45
N LEU A 83 3.20 9.08 -2.43
CA LEU A 83 2.11 9.10 -3.41
C LEU A 83 1.92 10.55 -3.89
N PRO A 84 2.50 10.91 -5.05
CA PRO A 84 2.27 12.20 -5.69
C PRO A 84 0.92 12.24 -6.42
N ALA A 85 0.28 13.41 -6.50
CA ALA A 85 -0.95 13.56 -7.30
C ALA A 85 -0.68 13.29 -8.78
N GLY A 86 -1.48 12.43 -9.39
CA GLY A 86 -1.39 12.12 -10.82
C GLY A 86 -0.25 11.17 -11.21
N ALA A 87 0.52 10.65 -10.25
CA ALA A 87 1.53 9.61 -10.49
C ALA A 87 1.28 8.37 -9.59
N PRO A 88 1.80 7.20 -9.98
CA PRO A 88 1.56 5.97 -9.24
C PRO A 88 2.24 5.99 -7.86
N PRO A 89 1.66 5.32 -6.85
CA PRO A 89 2.28 5.15 -5.54
C PRO A 89 3.65 4.50 -5.67
N SER A 90 4.62 5.06 -4.98
CA SER A 90 5.94 4.48 -4.81
C SER A 90 5.96 3.64 -3.54
N PHE A 91 6.26 2.37 -3.71
CA PHE A 91 6.37 1.40 -2.65
C PHE A 91 7.85 1.05 -2.42
N VAL A 92 8.23 0.89 -1.16
CA VAL A 92 9.55 0.40 -0.77
C VAL A 92 9.35 -0.94 -0.10
N GLN A 93 9.86 -1.99 -0.74
CA GLN A 93 9.95 -3.31 -0.16
C GLN A 93 10.75 -3.21 1.14
N ARG A 94 10.21 -3.74 2.24
CA ARG A 94 11.05 -4.01 3.41
C ARG A 94 12.05 -5.04 2.95
N SER A 95 13.29 -4.62 2.68
CA SER A 95 14.34 -5.52 2.29
C SER A 95 14.29 -6.74 3.21
N GLU A 96 14.34 -7.94 2.64
CA GLU A 96 14.52 -9.21 3.36
C GLU A 96 15.84 -9.25 4.19
N ALA A 97 16.52 -8.10 4.33
CA ALA A 97 17.80 -7.87 4.98
C ALA A 97 17.72 -7.74 6.52
N GLY A 98 16.61 -8.17 7.13
CA GLY A 98 16.57 -8.45 8.58
C GLY A 98 16.95 -9.89 8.92
N ARG A 99 16.94 -10.79 7.92
CA ARG A 99 17.38 -12.17 8.10
C ARG A 99 18.68 -12.32 7.33
N PRO A 100 19.83 -12.61 7.97
CA PRO A 100 20.97 -13.08 7.21
C PRO A 100 20.45 -14.24 6.36
N LEU A 101 20.60 -14.12 5.04
CA LEU A 101 20.49 -15.26 4.13
C LEU A 101 21.41 -16.31 4.75
N ARG A 102 20.86 -17.29 5.48
CA ARG A 102 21.61 -18.50 5.78
C ARG A 102 21.98 -19.00 4.40
N ALA A 103 23.26 -18.92 4.07
CA ALA A 103 23.82 -19.55 2.89
C ALA A 103 23.38 -21.02 2.96
N PHE A 104 22.35 -21.37 2.20
CA PHE A 104 21.98 -22.76 2.01
C PHE A 104 23.10 -23.37 1.18
N GLY A 105 23.98 -24.12 1.85
CA GLY A 105 24.76 -25.22 1.29
C GLY A 105 25.98 -24.82 0.47
N GLY A 106 27.16 -25.23 0.94
CA GLY A 106 28.39 -25.09 0.17
C GLY A 106 29.63 -25.82 0.68
N GLN A 107 29.45 -26.94 1.38
CA GLN A 107 30.43 -28.01 1.70
C GLN A 107 31.59 -27.73 2.66
#